data_AF-A0A3R6SAU8-F1
#
_entry.id   AF-A0A3R6SAU8-F1
#
_cell.length_a   1.000
_cell.length_b   1.000
_cell.length_c   1.000
_cell.angle_alpha   90.00
_cell.angle_beta   90.00
_cell.angle_gamma   90.00
#
_symmetry.space_group_name_H-M   'P 1'
#
loop_
_entity.id
_entity.type
_entity.pdbx_description
1 polymer ?
#
loop_
_entity_poly.entity_id
_entity_poly.type
_entity_poly.pdbx_seq_one_letter_code
_entity_poly.pdbx_strand_id
1 'polypeptide(L)'
;MKKILLSVLLALGCCASAASPVLAASEPSAVSESLSLEDGEYAIDVTMTGGSGKATVQSPTLLTVTDGVAYASITWSSTNYDYMIVDGQKYLNESGEGSNSHFTIPVPDLTTDLPIIADTLAMGTPHEIKYTLTFDPSSIDSKSSLPQEGAKRVLIMAAIIITGGGILNHFVNERRKMDYTGKQKTR
;
A
#
# COMPACT_ATOMS: atom_id res chain seq x y z
N MET A 1 64.81 -27.61 -21.03
CA MET A 1 63.85 -28.43 -21.80
C MET A 1 62.63 -27.54 -22.03
N LYS A 2 62.56 -26.69 -23.06
CA LYS A 2 62.37 -26.93 -24.51
C LYS A 2 61.05 -27.67 -24.80
N LYS A 3 60.15 -26.98 -25.56
CA LYS A 3 59.09 -27.50 -26.46
C LYS A 3 57.72 -27.74 -25.78
N ILE A 4 56.51 -27.37 -26.24
CA ILE A 4 55.85 -27.02 -27.52
C ILE A 4 54.52 -26.32 -27.10
N LEU A 5 54.14 -25.08 -27.47
CA LEU A 5 53.70 -24.53 -28.76
C LEU A 5 52.45 -25.21 -29.35
N LEU A 6 51.25 -24.67 -29.08
CA LEU A 6 50.12 -24.86 -30.00
C LEU A 6 49.28 -23.57 -30.06
N SER A 7 49.58 -22.78 -31.08
CA SER A 7 48.73 -21.73 -31.63
C SER A 7 47.69 -22.35 -32.56
N VAL A 8 46.42 -21.95 -32.46
CA VAL A 8 45.55 -21.86 -33.63
C VAL A 8 44.76 -20.56 -33.55
N LEU A 9 45.05 -19.72 -34.53
CA LEU A 9 44.42 -18.45 -34.89
C LEU A 9 43.31 -18.76 -35.91
N LEU A 10 42.11 -18.19 -35.78
CA LEU A 10 41.23 -17.78 -36.88
C LEU A 10 40.05 -16.99 -36.26
N ALA A 11 40.10 -15.65 -36.23
CA ALA A 11 39.83 -14.68 -37.30
C ALA A 11 38.35 -14.24 -37.37
N LEU A 12 38.21 -12.92 -37.33
CA LEU A 12 37.21 -12.08 -38.01
C LEU A 12 35.73 -12.19 -37.59
N GLY A 13 35.31 -11.18 -36.84
CA GLY A 13 33.92 -10.79 -36.67
C GLY A 13 33.83 -9.34 -36.20
N CYS A 14 34.23 -8.40 -37.06
CA CYS A 14 34.02 -6.97 -36.87
C CYS A 14 32.51 -6.66 -36.93
N CYS A 15 31.92 -6.31 -35.80
CA CYS A 15 30.68 -5.53 -35.77
C CYS A 15 30.90 -4.38 -34.79
N ALA A 16 31.32 -3.25 -35.33
CA ALA A 16 31.12 -1.96 -34.68
C ALA A 16 29.61 -1.72 -34.56
N SER A 17 29.10 -1.68 -33.34
CA SER A 17 27.87 -0.95 -33.05
C SER A 17 28.21 0.16 -32.06
N ALA A 18 28.06 1.38 -32.55
CA ALA A 18 28.05 2.58 -31.76
C ALA A 18 26.81 2.65 -30.84
N ALA A 19 26.86 3.60 -29.89
CA ALA A 19 25.83 4.04 -28.96
C ALA A 19 25.55 3.07 -27.78
N SER A 20 25.45 3.48 -26.52
CA SER A 20 25.59 4.77 -25.84
C SER A 20 25.61 4.51 -24.31
N PRO A 21 25.97 5.51 -23.49
CA PRO A 21 26.22 5.36 -22.07
C PRO A 21 24.94 5.38 -21.23
N VAL A 22 25.12 5.33 -19.90
CA VAL A 22 24.15 5.66 -18.84
C VAL A 22 23.33 4.48 -18.33
N LEU A 23 23.95 3.70 -17.43
CA LEU A 23 23.22 3.15 -16.30
C LEU A 23 23.39 4.17 -15.15
N ALA A 24 22.62 5.25 -15.22
CA ALA A 24 22.34 6.04 -14.03
C ALA A 24 21.39 5.20 -13.19
N ALA A 25 21.92 4.52 -12.19
CA ALA A 25 21.10 4.16 -11.05
C ALA A 25 20.63 5.49 -10.47
N SER A 26 19.35 5.80 -10.61
CA SER A 26 18.72 6.84 -9.81
C SER A 26 18.82 6.35 -8.36
N GLU A 27 19.79 6.88 -7.63
CA GLU A 27 19.77 6.76 -6.18
C GLU A 27 18.46 7.44 -5.71
N PRO A 28 17.62 6.77 -4.90
CA PRO A 28 16.43 7.39 -4.35
C PRO A 28 16.89 8.63 -3.58
N SER A 29 16.53 9.80 -4.09
CA SER A 29 16.87 11.08 -3.49
C SER A 29 16.27 11.12 -2.08
N ALA A 30 17.07 11.46 -1.08
CA ALA A 30 16.63 11.47 0.31
C ALA A 30 15.58 12.57 0.52
N VAL A 31 14.35 12.15 0.80
CA VAL A 31 13.18 13.03 1.04
C VAL A 31 13.28 13.67 2.42
N SER A 32 13.95 13.00 3.35
CA SER A 32 14.15 13.50 4.71
C SER A 32 14.99 14.77 4.76
N GLU A 33 15.90 15.01 3.81
CA GLU A 33 16.71 16.24 3.82
C GLU A 33 15.92 17.47 3.37
N SER A 34 14.95 17.32 2.46
CA SER A 34 14.13 18.44 1.99
C SER A 34 13.03 18.86 2.98
N LEU A 35 12.54 17.92 3.81
CA LEU A 35 11.46 18.15 4.77
C LEU A 35 11.85 17.95 6.24
N SER A 36 13.10 17.61 6.54
CA SER A 36 13.63 17.35 7.90
C SER A 36 12.80 16.34 8.71
N LEU A 37 12.22 15.34 8.04
CA LEU A 37 11.47 14.28 8.71
C LEU A 37 12.43 13.24 9.29
N GLU A 38 12.20 12.88 10.55
CA GLU A 38 12.88 11.76 11.18
C GLU A 38 12.34 10.42 10.64
N ASP A 39 13.11 9.35 10.79
CA ASP A 39 12.64 8.01 10.47
C ASP A 39 11.44 7.65 11.36
N GLY A 40 10.36 7.19 10.74
CA GLY A 40 9.10 6.99 11.44
C GLY A 40 7.91 6.75 10.52
N GLU A 41 6.73 6.64 11.13
CA GLU A 41 5.47 6.44 10.44
C GLU A 41 4.53 7.64 10.66
N TYR A 42 4.01 8.16 9.56
CA TYR A 42 3.19 9.36 9.53
C TYR A 42 1.93 9.13 8.70
N ALA A 43 0.92 9.95 8.93
CA ALA A 43 -0.20 10.11 8.03
C ALA A 43 0.06 11.33 7.14
N ILE A 44 -0.27 11.23 5.85
CA ILE A 44 -0.17 12.33 4.91
C ILE A 44 -1.34 12.29 3.94
N ASP A 45 -1.87 13.45 3.57
CA ASP A 45 -2.88 13.54 2.54
C ASP A 45 -2.28 13.33 1.16
N VAL A 46 -3.02 12.59 0.32
CA VAL A 46 -2.68 12.30 -1.06
C VAL A 46 -3.89 12.52 -1.96
N THR A 47 -3.67 13.25 -3.04
CA THR A 47 -4.64 13.41 -4.11
C THR A 47 -4.17 12.66 -5.35
N MET A 48 -5.11 12.02 -6.06
CA MET A 48 -4.82 11.37 -7.33
C MET A 48 -5.63 12.01 -8.45
N THR A 49 -4.94 12.33 -9.55
CA THR A 49 -5.55 12.80 -10.79
C THR A 49 -5.15 11.92 -11.97
N GLY A 50 -5.89 11.98 -13.07
CA GLY A 50 -5.66 11.16 -14.26
C GLY A 50 -6.74 10.09 -14.49
N GLY A 51 -6.49 9.23 -15.48
CA GLY A 51 -7.46 8.26 -15.97
C GLY A 51 -8.83 8.87 -16.31
N SER A 52 -9.91 8.21 -15.89
CA SER A 52 -11.29 8.68 -16.08
C SER A 52 -11.86 9.47 -14.90
N GLY A 53 -11.09 9.65 -13.82
CA GLY A 53 -11.55 10.25 -12.56
C GLY A 53 -12.47 9.37 -11.70
N LYS A 54 -12.77 8.13 -12.13
CA LYS A 54 -13.61 7.20 -11.35
C LYS A 54 -12.87 6.46 -10.24
N ALA A 55 -11.57 6.24 -10.43
CA ALA A 55 -10.73 5.60 -9.44
C ALA A 55 -10.21 6.65 -8.45
N THR A 56 -10.14 6.27 -7.18
CA THR A 56 -9.62 7.11 -6.10
C THR A 56 -8.65 6.29 -5.27
N VAL A 57 -7.80 7.00 -4.53
CA VAL A 57 -6.94 6.42 -3.50
C VAL A 57 -7.42 6.88 -2.14
N GLN A 58 -7.18 6.06 -1.12
CA GLN A 58 -7.48 6.40 0.26
C GLN A 58 -6.55 7.52 0.75
N SER A 59 -7.13 8.55 1.36
CA SER A 59 -6.43 9.65 2.03
C SER A 59 -7.04 9.91 3.41
N PRO A 60 -6.25 10.23 4.44
CA PRO A 60 -4.78 10.22 4.45
C PRO A 60 -4.23 8.79 4.28
N THR A 61 -3.01 8.72 3.74
CA THR A 61 -2.24 7.48 3.52
C THR A 61 -1.08 7.38 4.50
N LEU A 62 -0.62 6.15 4.76
CA LEU A 62 0.56 5.89 5.58
C LEU A 62 1.82 6.24 4.79
N LEU A 63 2.63 7.12 5.38
CA LEU A 63 3.98 7.46 4.96
C LEU A 63 4.97 6.83 5.93
N THR A 64 5.94 6.07 5.43
CA THR A 64 7.04 5.52 6.23
C THR A 64 8.35 6.12 5.76
N VAL A 65 9.11 6.73 6.67
CA VAL A 65 10.45 7.25 6.40
C VAL A 65 11.47 6.31 7.06
N THR A 66 12.43 5.82 6.28
CA THR A 66 13.50 4.95 6.78
C THR A 66 14.77 5.21 5.99
N ASP A 67 15.88 5.43 6.69
CA ASP A 67 17.17 5.76 6.08
C ASP A 67 17.08 6.95 5.11
N GLY A 68 16.19 7.90 5.43
CA GLY A 68 15.92 9.08 4.61
C GLY A 68 15.11 8.87 3.32
N VAL A 69 14.65 7.65 3.06
CA VAL A 69 13.75 7.34 1.93
C VAL A 69 12.32 7.27 2.43
N ALA A 70 11.40 7.93 1.71
CA ALA A 70 9.99 7.90 2.02
C ALA A 70 9.25 6.85 1.17
N TYR A 71 8.35 6.12 1.80
CA TYR A 71 7.48 5.12 1.17
C TYR A 71 6.02 5.41 1.51
N ALA A 72 5.16 5.42 0.49
CA ALA A 72 3.73 5.62 0.65
C ALA A 72 2.96 4.31 0.43
N SER A 73 1.99 4.05 1.30
CA SER A 73 1.13 2.86 1.28
C SER A 73 -0.22 3.19 0.61
N ILE A 74 -0.29 3.03 -0.70
CA ILE A 74 -1.43 3.44 -1.52
C ILE A 74 -2.50 2.35 -1.56
N THR A 75 -3.68 2.66 -1.01
CA THR A 75 -4.88 1.81 -1.13
C THR A 75 -5.82 2.39 -2.17
N TRP A 76 -6.12 1.62 -3.21
CA TRP A 76 -7.06 2.00 -4.26
C TRP A 76 -8.52 1.77 -3.84
N SER A 77 -9.47 2.44 -4.49
CA SER A 77 -10.90 2.19 -4.30
C SER A 77 -11.42 0.91 -4.98
N SER A 78 -10.54 0.14 -5.63
CA SER A 78 -10.87 -1.04 -6.43
C SER A 78 -9.91 -2.19 -6.13
N THR A 79 -10.42 -3.42 -6.23
CA THR A 79 -9.67 -4.67 -6.11
C THR A 79 -8.92 -5.06 -7.39
N ASN A 80 -9.12 -4.32 -8.49
CA ASN A 80 -8.75 -4.75 -9.84
C ASN A 80 -7.47 -4.08 -10.38
N TYR A 81 -6.55 -3.69 -9.50
CA TYR A 81 -5.23 -3.20 -9.92
C TYR A 81 -4.17 -4.24 -9.59
N ASP A 82 -3.36 -4.59 -10.58
CA ASP A 82 -2.42 -5.72 -10.48
C ASP A 82 -1.00 -5.25 -10.17
N TYR A 83 -0.57 -4.18 -10.85
CA TYR A 83 0.72 -3.56 -10.60
C TYR A 83 0.69 -2.04 -10.84
N MET A 84 1.64 -1.37 -10.19
CA MET A 84 1.97 0.03 -10.44
C MET A 84 3.39 0.12 -11.02
N ILE A 85 3.64 1.11 -11.85
CA ILE A 85 4.97 1.49 -12.31
C ILE A 85 5.26 2.90 -11.78
N VAL A 86 6.35 3.02 -11.03
CA VAL A 86 6.84 4.28 -10.44
C VAL A 86 8.30 4.41 -10.84
N ASP A 87 8.66 5.51 -11.50
CA ASP A 87 10.01 5.74 -12.07
C ASP A 87 10.55 4.52 -12.88
N GLY A 88 9.68 3.91 -13.68
CA GLY A 88 10.02 2.73 -14.50
C GLY A 88 10.17 1.41 -13.73
N GLN A 89 10.04 1.41 -12.40
CA GLN A 89 10.06 0.21 -11.56
C GLN A 89 8.65 -0.30 -11.30
N LYS A 90 8.47 -1.63 -11.38
CA LYS A 90 7.17 -2.29 -11.19
C LYS A 90 6.97 -2.75 -9.74
N TYR A 91 5.81 -2.42 -9.17
CA TYR A 91 5.35 -2.78 -7.83
C TYR A 91 4.08 -3.61 -7.95
N LEU A 92 4.04 -4.79 -7.32
CA LEU A 92 2.89 -5.69 -7.39
C LEU A 92 1.90 -5.40 -6.27
N ASN A 93 0.63 -5.75 -6.49
CA ASN A 93 -0.41 -5.63 -5.48
C ASN A 93 -0.10 -6.55 -4.28
N GLU A 94 -0.11 -5.98 -3.09
CA GLU A 94 0.19 -6.63 -1.81
C GLU A 94 -1.08 -7.18 -1.12
N SER A 95 -2.27 -6.85 -1.65
CA SER A 95 -3.55 -7.26 -1.07
C SER A 95 -3.91 -8.72 -1.33
N GLY A 96 -4.57 -9.33 -0.34
CA GLY A 96 -5.22 -10.62 -0.49
C GLY A 96 -6.48 -10.55 -1.37
N GLU A 97 -6.94 -11.71 -1.82
CA GLU A 97 -8.12 -11.86 -2.68
C GLU A 97 -9.36 -11.14 -2.10
N GLY A 98 -10.07 -10.39 -2.95
CA GLY A 98 -11.28 -9.65 -2.57
C GLY A 98 -11.05 -8.38 -1.74
N SER A 99 -9.80 -8.00 -1.46
CA SER A 99 -9.46 -6.72 -0.82
C SER A 99 -9.09 -5.67 -1.86
N ASN A 100 -9.31 -4.40 -1.52
CA ASN A 100 -8.89 -3.28 -2.34
C ASN A 100 -7.39 -3.34 -2.61
N SER A 101 -6.97 -2.99 -3.82
CA SER A 101 -5.56 -3.11 -4.24
C SER A 101 -4.68 -2.21 -3.39
N HIS A 102 -3.58 -2.74 -2.90
CA HIS A 102 -2.67 -2.07 -1.98
C HIS A 102 -1.24 -2.18 -2.50
N PHE A 103 -0.48 -1.09 -2.40
CA PHE A 103 0.89 -1.00 -2.90
C PHE A 103 1.74 -0.16 -1.96
N THR A 104 2.98 -0.59 -1.73
CA THR A 104 4.01 0.24 -1.10
C THR A 104 4.97 0.76 -2.17
N ILE A 105 5.01 2.08 -2.37
CA ILE A 105 5.84 2.72 -3.40
C ILE A 105 6.81 3.74 -2.81
N PRO A 106 8.03 3.90 -3.35
CA PRO A 106 8.91 4.98 -2.94
C PRO A 106 8.37 6.33 -3.45
N VAL A 107 8.54 7.36 -2.64
CA VAL A 107 8.22 8.73 -2.99
C VAL A 107 9.51 9.53 -2.85
N PRO A 108 10.18 9.92 -3.95
CA PRO A 108 11.49 10.58 -3.91
C PRO A 108 11.43 12.06 -3.52
N ASP A 109 10.27 12.70 -3.68
CA ASP A 109 10.05 14.08 -3.26
C ASP A 109 8.55 14.30 -2.99
N LEU A 110 8.22 14.66 -1.76
CA LEU A 110 6.85 14.93 -1.31
C LEU A 110 6.33 16.31 -1.74
N THR A 111 7.19 17.17 -2.28
CA THR A 111 6.83 18.51 -2.77
C THR A 111 6.49 18.53 -4.26
N THR A 112 6.73 17.42 -4.97
CA THR A 112 6.51 17.31 -6.40
C THR A 112 5.44 16.27 -6.73
N ASP A 113 4.77 16.50 -7.86
CA ASP A 113 3.85 15.54 -8.43
C ASP A 113 4.57 14.25 -8.83
N LEU A 114 4.05 13.11 -8.38
CA LEU A 114 4.57 11.78 -8.66
C LEU A 114 3.77 11.10 -9.76
N PRO A 115 4.28 11.04 -11.01
CA PRO A 115 3.62 10.32 -12.09
C PRO A 115 3.74 8.81 -11.88
N ILE A 116 2.63 8.11 -12.06
CA ILE A 116 2.54 6.65 -11.95
C ILE A 116 1.77 6.07 -13.14
N ILE A 117 1.99 4.78 -13.41
CA ILE A 117 1.15 3.99 -14.31
C ILE A 117 0.56 2.85 -13.49
N ALA A 118 -0.74 2.62 -13.56
CA ALA A 118 -1.40 1.50 -12.90
C ALA A 118 -2.10 0.63 -13.93
N ASP A 119 -1.89 -0.69 -13.85
CA ASP A 119 -2.57 -1.66 -14.70
C ASP A 119 -3.86 -2.15 -14.04
N THR A 120 -4.93 -2.23 -14.83
CA THR A 120 -6.22 -2.74 -14.36
C THR A 120 -6.80 -3.80 -15.28
N LEU A 121 -7.32 -4.87 -14.66
CA LEU A 121 -8.06 -5.95 -15.32
C LEU A 121 -9.59 -5.80 -15.24
N ALA A 122 -10.10 -4.69 -14.72
CA ALA A 122 -11.54 -4.51 -14.44
C ALA A 122 -12.46 -4.68 -15.68
N MET A 123 -11.91 -4.56 -16.90
CA MET A 123 -12.64 -4.66 -18.16
C MET A 123 -12.35 -5.95 -18.94
N GLY A 124 -11.69 -6.94 -18.31
CA GLY A 124 -11.37 -8.23 -18.92
C GLY A 124 -10.10 -8.24 -19.78
N THR A 125 -9.53 -7.07 -20.08
CA THR A 125 -8.22 -6.90 -20.72
C THR A 125 -7.32 -6.00 -19.86
N PRO A 126 -6.00 -6.25 -19.80
CA PRO A 126 -5.06 -5.36 -19.11
C PRO A 126 -5.04 -3.96 -19.75
N HIS A 127 -5.04 -2.93 -18.91
CA HIS A 127 -4.98 -1.54 -19.30
C HIS A 127 -4.09 -0.75 -18.37
N GLU A 128 -2.97 -0.28 -18.90
CA GLU A 128 -2.10 0.69 -18.23
C GLU A 128 -2.71 2.10 -18.33
N ILE A 129 -3.00 2.70 -17.18
CA ILE A 129 -3.56 4.04 -17.07
C ILE A 129 -2.58 4.93 -16.32
N LYS A 130 -2.34 6.14 -16.85
CA LYS A 130 -1.49 7.15 -16.22
C LYS A 130 -2.27 7.93 -15.17
N TYR A 131 -1.65 8.07 -14.01
CA TYR A 131 -2.12 8.91 -12.92
C TYR A 131 -0.98 9.77 -12.39
N THR A 132 -1.35 10.80 -11.65
CA THR A 132 -0.43 11.65 -10.91
C THR A 132 -0.88 11.67 -9.46
N LEU A 133 0.03 11.33 -8.55
CA LEU A 133 -0.16 11.47 -7.11
C LEU A 133 0.47 12.78 -6.65
N THR A 134 -0.26 13.56 -5.87
CA THR A 134 0.21 14.79 -5.25
C THR A 134 0.05 14.64 -3.74
N PHE A 135 1.16 14.73 -3.01
CA PHE A 135 1.19 14.69 -1.55
C PHE A 135 1.13 16.10 -0.99
N ASP A 136 0.52 16.27 0.19
CA ASP A 136 0.53 17.55 0.91
C ASP A 136 1.42 17.46 2.15
N PRO A 137 2.67 17.95 2.11
CA PRO A 137 3.57 17.95 3.26
C PRO A 137 3.04 18.71 4.47
N SER A 138 2.14 19.69 4.28
CA SER A 138 1.57 20.46 5.39
C SER A 138 0.51 19.68 6.19
N SER A 139 0.02 18.57 5.64
CA SER A 139 -0.97 17.67 6.27
C SER A 139 -0.34 16.57 7.13
N ILE A 140 0.99 16.53 7.25
CA ILE A 140 1.70 15.48 7.98
C ILE A 140 1.24 15.45 9.45
N ASP A 141 0.73 14.30 9.87
CA ASP A 141 0.25 14.05 11.23
C ASP A 141 0.71 12.67 11.72
N SER A 142 0.44 12.36 12.98
CA SER A 142 0.65 11.05 13.57
C SER A 142 -0.13 9.96 12.83
N LYS A 143 0.44 8.75 12.75
CA LYS A 143 -0.22 7.54 12.22
C LYS A 143 -1.64 7.29 12.75
N SER A 144 -1.98 7.83 13.92
CA SER A 144 -3.29 7.66 14.55
C SER A 144 -4.45 8.27 13.76
N SER A 145 -4.19 9.26 12.90
CA SER A 145 -5.21 9.89 12.03
C SER A 145 -5.57 9.05 10.80
N LEU A 146 -4.86 7.95 10.55
CA LEU A 146 -5.16 7.05 9.44
C LEU A 146 -6.51 6.35 9.58
N PRO A 147 -7.21 6.08 8.47
CA PRO A 147 -8.43 5.27 8.50
C PRO A 147 -8.09 3.84 8.93
N GLN A 148 -8.43 3.48 10.18
CA GLN A 148 -8.20 2.15 10.72
C GLN A 148 -9.27 1.15 10.23
N GLU A 149 -9.32 0.90 8.92
CA GLU A 149 -10.35 0.08 8.26
C GLU A 149 -10.55 -1.28 8.95
N GLY A 150 -9.45 -1.93 9.37
CA GLY A 150 -9.44 -3.20 10.09
C GLY A 150 -9.92 -3.08 11.54
N ALA A 151 -9.39 -2.10 12.31
CA ALA A 151 -9.76 -1.91 13.70
C ALA A 151 -11.23 -1.52 13.86
N LYS A 152 -11.76 -0.72 12.93
CA LYS A 152 -13.17 -0.33 12.90
C LYS A 152 -14.10 -1.54 12.76
N ARG A 153 -13.77 -2.51 11.92
CA ARG A 153 -14.56 -3.75 11.76
C ARG A 153 -14.57 -4.58 13.04
N VAL A 154 -13.42 -4.71 13.70
CA VAL A 154 -13.30 -5.44 14.97
C VAL A 154 -14.07 -4.75 16.09
N LEU A 155 -13.96 -3.42 16.21
CA LEU A 155 -14.68 -2.64 17.22
C LEU A 155 -16.20 -2.72 17.01
N ILE A 156 -16.68 -2.66 15.76
CA ILE A 156 -18.12 -2.82 15.45
C ILE A 156 -18.59 -4.24 15.81
N MET A 157 -17.85 -5.28 15.43
CA MET A 157 -18.20 -6.67 15.78
C MET A 157 -18.21 -6.89 17.30
N ALA A 158 -17.21 -6.34 18.00
CA ALA A 158 -17.15 -6.38 19.46
C ALA A 158 -18.36 -5.68 20.09
N ALA A 159 -18.74 -4.49 19.62
CA ALA A 159 -19.90 -3.77 20.11
C ALA A 159 -21.22 -4.55 19.91
N ILE A 160 -21.38 -5.22 18.76
CA ILE A 160 -22.55 -6.08 18.48
C ILE A 160 -22.58 -7.29 19.42
N ILE A 161 -21.45 -7.98 19.60
CA ILE A 161 -21.34 -9.15 20.49
C ILE A 161 -21.61 -8.74 21.94
N ILE A 162 -21.07 -7.62 22.40
CA ILE A 162 -21.26 -7.10 23.76
C ILE A 162 -22.74 -6.72 23.98
N THR A 163 -23.36 -6.01 23.03
CA THR A 163 -24.77 -5.58 23.15
C THR A 163 -25.72 -6.79 23.07
N GLY A 164 -25.52 -7.67 22.09
CA GLY A 164 -26.34 -8.88 21.90
C GLY A 164 -26.19 -9.87 23.06
N GLY A 165 -24.96 -10.14 23.49
CA GLY A 165 -24.67 -10.97 24.66
C GLY A 165 -25.22 -10.37 25.95
N GLY A 166 -25.16 -9.05 26.11
CA GLY A 166 -25.73 -8.33 27.25
C GLY A 166 -27.25 -8.45 27.32
N ILE A 167 -27.96 -8.25 26.21
CA ILE A 167 -29.43 -8.39 26.14
C ILE A 167 -29.84 -9.84 26.39
N LEU A 168 -29.14 -10.81 25.77
CA LEU A 168 -29.43 -12.23 25.97
C LEU A 168 -29.18 -12.65 27.42
N ASN A 169 -28.07 -12.19 28.02
CA ASN A 169 -27.77 -12.44 29.42
C ASN A 169 -28.79 -11.80 30.37
N HIS A 170 -29.27 -10.58 30.07
CA HIS A 170 -30.34 -9.95 30.84
C HIS A 170 -31.61 -10.80 30.81
N PHE A 171 -32.05 -11.24 29.64
CA PHE A 171 -33.23 -12.10 29.49
C PHE A 171 -33.07 -13.46 30.18
N VAL A 172 -31.94 -14.14 29.99
CA VAL A 172 -31.66 -15.43 30.66
C VAL A 172 -31.64 -15.24 32.17
N ASN A 173 -31.04 -14.14 32.67
CA ASN A 173 -31.00 -13.85 34.09
C ASN A 173 -32.39 -13.55 34.67
N GLU A 174 -33.25 -12.84 33.94
CA GLU A 174 -34.65 -12.66 34.35
C GLU A 174 -35.42 -13.98 34.39
N ARG A 175 -35.24 -14.84 33.38
CA ARG A 175 -35.86 -16.17 33.36
C ARG A 175 -35.38 -17.04 34.53
N ARG A 176 -34.07 -17.01 34.84
CA ARG A 176 -33.54 -17.71 36.02
C ARG A 176 -34.18 -17.19 37.31
N LYS A 177 -34.35 -15.87 37.48
CA LYS A 177 -34.99 -15.30 38.67
C LYS A 177 -36.46 -15.74 38.81
N MET A 178 -37.20 -15.86 37.71
CA MET A 178 -38.58 -16.38 37.75
C MET A 178 -38.66 -17.84 38.24
N ASP A 179 -37.71 -18.68 37.83
CA ASP A 179 -37.67 -20.10 38.23
C ASP A 179 -37.34 -20.30 39.73
N TYR A 180 -36.56 -19.39 40.34
CA TYR A 180 -36.28 -19.43 41.77
C TYR A 180 -37.48 -19.03 42.64
N THR A 181 -38.32 -18.10 42.18
CA THR A 181 -39.49 -17.61 42.95
C THR A 181 -40.72 -18.52 42.79
N GLY A 182 -40.77 -19.36 41.74
CA GLY A 182 -41.88 -20.29 41.47
C GLY A 182 -41.98 -21.47 42.45
N LYS A 183 -40.94 -21.79 43.23
CA LYS A 183 -40.91 -22.93 44.16
C LYS A 183 -41.35 -22.63 45.60
N GLN A 184 -41.75 -21.40 45.93
CA GLN A 184 -42.20 -21.05 47.29
C GLN A 184 -43.73 -21.03 47.51
N LYS A 185 -44.55 -21.40 46.52
CA LYS A 185 -46.00 -21.53 46.69
C LYS A 185 -46.47 -22.95 46.41
N THR A 186 -46.10 -23.88 47.29
CA THR A 186 -46.79 -25.18 47.46
C THR A 186 -46.28 -25.82 48.75
N ARG A 187 -46.76 -25.31 49.89
CA ARG A 187 -46.86 -26.08 51.11
C ARG A 187 -48.03 -25.58 51.93
#